data_AF-A0A9D2REA8-F1
#
_entry.id   AF-A0A9D2REA8-F1
#
_cell.length_a   1.000
_cell.length_b   1.000
_cell.length_c   1.000
_cell.angle_alpha   90.00
_cell.angle_beta   90.00
_cell.angle_gamma   90.00
#
_symmetry.space_group_name_H-M   'P 1'
#
loop_
_entity.id
_entity.type
_entity.pdbx_description
1 polymer ?
#
loop_
_entity_poly.entity_id
_entity_poly.type
_entity_poly.pdbx_seq_one_letter_code
_entity_poly.pdbx_strand_id
1 'polypeptide(L)' 'MKSPTTIPALNWDHAPAGWNWLAQDADGKWYWYGQAPQLGVGGGIWRANSRLQQFAAQTAAPNSWPDTVYERPHLPF' A
#
# COMPACT_ATOMS: atom_id res chain seq x y z
N MET A 1 -4.26 20.64 -16.57
CA MET A 1 -3.47 20.42 -15.34
C MET A 1 -4.13 19.27 -14.58
N LYS A 2 -3.50 18.10 -14.48
CA LYS A 2 -4.02 17.02 -13.61
C LYS A 2 -3.44 17.29 -12.23
N SER A 3 -4.29 17.67 -11.27
CA SER A 3 -3.89 17.76 -9.86
C SER A 3 -3.32 16.41 -9.46
N PRO A 4 -2.20 16.34 -8.72
CA PRO A 4 -1.78 15.08 -8.13
C PRO A 4 -2.93 14.65 -7.22
N THR A 5 -3.61 13.57 -7.56
CA THR A 5 -4.54 12.93 -6.65
C THR A 5 -3.68 12.44 -5.49
N THR A 6 -3.57 13.25 -4.44
CA THR A 6 -2.97 12.82 -3.17
C THR A 6 -3.86 11.71 -2.66
N ILE A 7 -3.48 10.47 -2.94
CA ILE A 7 -4.17 9.29 -2.44
C ILE A 7 -4.04 9.38 -0.91
N PRO A 8 -5.14 9.34 -0.13
CA PRO A 8 -5.05 9.37 1.34
C PRO A 8 -4.13 8.29 1.90
N ALA A 9 -3.96 7.17 1.19
CA ALA A 9 -3.01 6.10 1.51
C ALA A 9 -1.54 6.51 1.39
N LEU A 10 -1.18 7.53 0.61
CA LEU A 10 0.19 8.08 0.63
C LEU A 10 0.44 9.04 1.81
N ASN A 11 -0.62 9.39 2.58
CA ASN A 11 -0.45 10.07 3.84
C ASN A 11 -0.14 9.06 4.96
N TRP A 12 1.14 8.90 5.26
CA TRP A 12 1.65 7.95 6.27
C TRP A 12 1.18 8.24 7.70
N ASP A 13 0.59 9.39 7.97
CA ASP A 13 -0.01 9.71 9.28
C ASP A 13 -1.21 8.82 9.60
N HIS A 14 -1.82 8.19 8.59
CA HIS A 14 -2.92 7.26 8.76
C HIS A 14 -2.45 5.81 8.97
N ALA A 15 -1.16 5.53 8.82
CA ALA A 15 -0.60 4.19 9.04
C ALA A 15 -0.50 3.90 10.55
N PRO A 16 -0.78 2.66 10.99
CA PRO A 16 -0.51 2.26 12.37
C PRO A 16 0.98 2.45 12.73
N ALA A 17 1.25 2.70 14.02
CA ALA A 17 2.62 2.86 14.48
C ALA A 17 3.47 1.62 14.15
N GLY A 18 4.64 1.85 13.53
CA GLY A 18 5.56 0.79 13.11
C GLY A 18 5.21 0.12 11.77
N TRP A 19 4.16 0.56 11.08
CA TRP A 19 3.78 0.03 9.77
C TRP A 19 4.35 0.90 8.67
N ASN A 20 5.36 0.36 8.00
CA ASN A 20 6.21 1.11 7.06
C ASN A 20 6.01 0.69 5.61
N TRP A 21 4.95 -0.04 5.30
CA TRP A 21 4.73 -0.58 3.98
C TRP A 21 3.30 -0.32 3.54
N LEU A 22 3.12 -0.02 2.27
CA LEU A 22 1.83 0.24 1.66
C LEU A 22 1.82 -0.41 0.28
N ALA A 23 0.76 -1.14 -0.04
CA ALA A 23 0.59 -1.67 -1.38
C ALA A 23 -0.85 -1.69 -1.87
N GLN A 24 -1.01 -1.67 -3.20
CA GLN A 24 -2.32 -1.75 -3.85
C GLN A 24 -2.51 -3.11 -4.53
N ASP A 25 -3.64 -3.74 -4.23
CA ASP A 25 -4.07 -4.95 -4.92
C ASP A 25 -4.65 -4.61 -6.31
N ALA A 26 -4.77 -5.61 -7.18
CA ALA A 26 -5.28 -5.44 -8.54
C ALA A 26 -6.75 -4.97 -8.60
N ASP A 27 -7.52 -5.17 -7.53
CA ASP A 27 -8.89 -4.67 -7.40
C ASP A 27 -8.95 -3.20 -6.97
N GLY A 28 -7.79 -2.58 -6.77
CA GLY A 28 -7.64 -1.18 -6.41
C GLY A 28 -7.65 -0.90 -4.91
N LYS A 29 -7.72 -1.93 -4.05
CA LYS A 29 -7.64 -1.77 -2.59
C LYS A 29 -6.23 -1.53 -2.13
N TRP A 30 -6.08 -0.57 -1.23
CA TRP A 30 -4.83 -0.26 -0.56
C TRP A 30 -4.80 -0.87 0.82
N TYR A 31 -3.65 -1.41 1.19
CA TYR A 31 -3.40 -1.97 2.50
C TYR A 31 -2.09 -1.45 3.08
N TRP A 32 -2.12 -1.12 4.37
CA TRP A 32 -0.93 -0.94 5.18
C TRP A 32 -0.37 -2.31 5.54
N TYR A 33 0.95 -2.39 5.65
CA TYR A 33 1.66 -3.57 6.12
C TYR A 33 2.72 -3.25 7.18
N GLY A 34 2.79 -4.10 8.21
CA GLY A 34 3.83 -4.03 9.25
C GLY A 34 5.19 -4.58 8.81
N GLN A 35 5.25 -5.24 7.66
CA GLN A 35 6.45 -5.82 7.05
C GLN A 35 6.35 -5.72 5.52
N ALA A 36 7.46 -5.94 4.81
CA ALA A 36 7.47 -5.95 3.36
C ALA A 36 6.49 -7.00 2.82
N PRO A 37 5.45 -6.60 2.06
CA PRO A 37 4.51 -7.55 1.49
C PRO A 37 5.16 -8.31 0.32
N GLN A 38 4.67 -9.52 0.08
CA GLN A 38 5.08 -10.36 -1.04
C GLN A 38 3.93 -10.52 -2.03
N LEU A 39 4.27 -10.69 -3.31
CA LEU A 39 3.28 -10.99 -4.34
C LEU A 39 2.59 -12.33 -4.05
N GLY A 40 1.25 -12.34 -4.00
CA GLY A 40 0.47 -13.55 -3.78
C GLY A 40 0.53 -14.50 -4.97
N VAL A 41 0.57 -15.81 -4.69
CA VAL A 41 0.49 -16.87 -5.69
C VAL A 41 -0.88 -16.81 -6.39
N GLY A 42 -0.88 -16.66 -7.72
CA GLY A 42 -2.08 -16.46 -8.55
C GLY A 42 -2.23 -15.04 -9.11
N GLY A 43 -1.41 -14.09 -8.62
CA GLY A 43 -1.48 -12.69 -9.03
C GLY A 43 -2.70 -11.96 -8.45
N GLY A 44 -2.62 -10.64 -8.42
CA GLY A 44 -3.72 -9.76 -8.10
C GLY A 44 -3.76 -9.21 -6.67
N ILE A 45 -2.90 -9.69 -5.77
CA ILE A 45 -2.87 -9.24 -4.37
C ILE A 45 -1.45 -9.23 -3.80
N TRP A 46 -1.21 -8.30 -2.87
CA TRP A 46 -0.08 -8.28 -1.96
C TRP A 46 -0.45 -9.00 -0.65
N ARG A 47 0.50 -9.77 -0.11
CA ARG A 47 0.29 -10.56 1.12
C ARG A 47 1.37 -10.30 2.15
N ALA A 48 0.95 -10.24 3.40
CA ALA A 48 1.79 -10.44 4.57
C ALA A 48 1.07 -11.37 5.55
N ASN A 49 1.67 -11.63 6.72
CA ASN A 49 0.93 -12.20 7.85
C ASN A 49 -0.33 -11.35 8.11
N SER A 50 -1.51 -11.97 8.24
CA SER A 50 -2.80 -11.25 8.33
C SER A 50 -2.88 -10.27 9.50
N ARG A 51 -2.12 -10.52 10.58
CA ARG A 51 -1.99 -9.59 11.73
C ARG A 51 -1.25 -8.29 11.39
N LEU A 52 -0.54 -8.28 10.28
CA LEU A 52 0.28 -7.18 9.77
C LEU A 52 -0.27 -6.66 8.43
N GLN A 53 -1.58 -6.80 8.19
CA GLN A 53 -2.28 -6.25 7.03
C GLN A 53 -3.54 -5.52 7.48
N GLN A 54 -3.74 -4.29 7.03
CA GLN A 54 -4.88 -3.46 7.41
C GLN A 54 -5.35 -2.63 6.22
N PHE A 55 -6.65 -2.61 5.96
CA PHE A 55 -7.24 -1.83 4.89
C PHE A 55 -6.97 -0.33 5.11
N ALA A 56 -6.52 0.36 4.06
CA ALA A 56 -6.21 1.78 4.08
C ALA A 56 -7.24 2.59 3.28
N ALA A 57 -7.50 2.20 2.04
CA ALA A 57 -8.38 2.93 1.12
C ALA A 57 -8.76 2.07 -0.09
N GLN A 58 -9.70 2.56 -0.89
CA GLN A 58 -10.03 2.01 -2.21
C GLN A 58 -9.85 3.09 -3.26
N THR A 59 -9.18 2.75 -4.36
CA THR A 59 -9.11 3.61 -5.56
C THR A 59 -9.38 2.76 -6.82
N ALA A 60 -9.24 3.35 -8.01
CA ALA A 60 -9.33 2.58 -9.25
C ALA A 60 -8.22 1.53 -9.32
N ALA A 61 -8.53 0.38 -9.94
CA ALA A 61 -7.56 -0.65 -10.24
C ALA A 61 -6.47 -0.12 -11.20
N PRO A 62 -5.19 -0.13 -10.82
CA PRO A 62 -4.14 0.30 -11.72
C PRO A 62 -3.71 -0.86 -12.65
N ASN A 63 -3.38 -0.53 -13.90
CA ASN A 63 -2.84 -1.52 -14.85
C ASN A 63 -1.47 -2.06 -14.41
N SER A 64 -0.76 -1.33 -13.55
CA SER A 64 0.57 -1.62 -13.03
C SER A 64 0.57 -1.88 -11.51
N TRP A 65 -0.50 -2.51 -10.99
CA TRP A 65 -0.59 -2.85 -9.57
C TRP A 65 0.64 -3.61 -8.99
N PRO A 66 1.41 -4.45 -9.74
CA PRO A 66 2.62 -5.08 -9.19
C PRO A 66 3.75 -4.10 -8.88
N ASP A 67 3.67 -2.85 -9.35
CA ASP A 67 4.65 -1.80 -9.05
C ASP A 67 4.23 -0.95 -7.85
N THR A 68 3.05 -1.22 -7.28
CA THR A 68 2.47 -0.43 -6.18
C THR A 68 2.91 -0.95 -4.81
N VAL A 69 4.22 -1.03 -4.56
CA VAL A 69 4.75 -1.24 -3.21
C VAL A 69 5.59 -0.05 -2.82
N TYR A 70 5.20 0.56 -1.71
CA TYR A 70 5.87 1.73 -1.16
C TYR A 70 6.34 1.40 0.24
N GLU A 71 7.61 1.71 0.51
CA GLU A 71 8.15 1.78 1.85
C GLU A 71 8.00 3.21 2.37
N ARG A 72 7.71 3.36 3.66
CA ARG A 72 7.63 4.67 4.31
C ARG A 72 8.96 5.39 4.13
N PRO A 73 8.98 6.60 3.55
CA PRO A 73 10.21 7.34 3.42
C PRO A 73 10.77 7.61 4.82
N HIS A 74 11.98 7.12 5.09
CA HIS A 74 12.73 7.51 6.26
C HIS A 74 13.22 8.93 6.01
N LEU A 75 12.58 9.93 6.62
CA LEU A 75 13.14 11.28 6.61
C LEU A 75 14.45 11.22 7.37
N PRO A 76 15.60 11.60 6.77
CA PRO A 76 16.80 11.83 7.55
C PRO A 76 16.47 12.93 8.57
N PHE A 77 16.82 12.65 9.82
CA PHE A 77 16.71 13.56 10.97
C PHE A 77 17.49 14.86 10.75
#